data_AF-A0A2U9CME7-F1
#
_entry.id   AF-A0A2U9CME7-F1
#
_cell.length_a   1.000
_cell.length_b   1.000
_cell.length_c   1.000
_cell.angle_alpha   90.00
_cell.angle_beta   90.00
_cell.angle_gamma   90.00
#
_symmetry.space_group_name_H-M   'P 1'
#
loop_
_entity.id
_entity.type
_entity.pdbx_description
1 polymer ?
#
loop_
_entity_poly.entity_id
_entity_poly.type
_entity_poly.pdbx_seq_one_letter_code
_entity_poly.pdbx_strand_id
1 'polypeptide(L)'
;MSMQSTMNNPQGAYAIFPTIPSVKDLTEVLYGGKRFGNHVDEVWPNLFIGDMSVANDRYSLWKLGITHVLNAAHGRMYCQGSHDFHGSTVDYYGVPADDSPSFDLSPYFFPSADYIQNALNTTGARVFVHCAVGVSRSASLVLAYLIIHHRYTLLEAINKVKERRWIFPNRGFLKQLHALDVKLRKNIDLIQEGGFGQKMSALKGKRKEYLSVKDLQKVLDSCKLHLNQIDEVWPNIYIGNVAVAQNKGALLKLGITHVLNAAHSKRGSIGNQSFYGNDLVYCGIPADDSTYFDLDVYFQPAADFIHKALKSPDGKVLVHCIMGMSRSSTLVLAYLMIHRHLPLKQALQKLIQKRAIYPNKNFLALLLDLDLQMKRKKKTSTLRRGFWGRRCRSDRIRPTVESEIFLQPMDCQLQRLMWTKNGSSNHLDEVQPRIYIGDMYAAKDKRTLQARHITHVLNAADGKFNVNTGQSFYRDANITYHGVEAFDMPSFNLSPFFYRAASFIKNALSAPTGKVLVHCAMGLSRSSTLVLAYLMIHDNMTLAVAIAAVSANRNISPNAGFLEQLRELDKQLRCQGPSRSWNTNGGHLR
;
A
#
# COMPACT_ATOMS: atom_id res chain seq x y z
N MET A 1 75.94 -13.63 18.25
CA MET A 1 76.26 -12.21 18.51
C MET A 1 75.42 -11.39 17.54
N SER A 2 74.14 -11.18 17.81
CA SER A 2 73.56 -10.10 18.64
C SER A 2 74.00 -8.70 18.20
N MET A 3 73.07 -7.95 17.61
CA MET A 3 72.82 -6.58 18.05
C MET A 3 71.37 -6.18 17.74
N GLN A 4 70.76 -5.62 18.78
CA GLN A 4 69.34 -5.32 18.95
C GLN A 4 68.90 -4.13 18.07
N SER A 5 67.63 -4.12 17.67
CA SER A 5 66.89 -2.86 17.59
C SER A 5 65.49 -3.05 18.17
N THR A 6 65.06 -2.00 18.85
CA THR A 6 64.13 -1.92 19.95
C THR A 6 62.66 -2.04 19.56
N MET A 7 61.89 -2.60 20.48
CA MET A 7 60.43 -2.57 20.51
C MET A 7 59.90 -1.15 20.31
N ASN A 8 58.91 -1.01 19.43
CA ASN A 8 57.82 -0.08 19.64
C ASN A 8 56.52 -0.68 19.08
N ASN A 9 55.61 -0.92 20.01
CA ASN A 9 54.25 -1.38 19.80
C ASN A 9 53.35 -0.15 19.66
N PRO A 10 52.66 0.07 18.53
CA PRO A 10 51.46 0.87 18.52
C PRO A 10 50.26 -0.07 18.62
N GLN A 11 49.73 -0.13 19.83
CA GLN A 11 48.39 -0.59 20.13
C GLN A 11 47.36 0.08 19.21
N GLY A 12 46.35 -0.69 18.79
CA GLY A 12 45.01 -0.16 18.59
C GLY A 12 44.62 0.33 17.19
N ALA A 13 44.89 -0.43 16.14
CA ALA A 13 44.05 -0.34 14.94
C ALA A 13 42.75 -1.10 15.19
N TYR A 14 41.79 -0.47 15.88
CA TYR A 14 40.39 -0.93 15.82
C TYR A 14 40.00 -0.95 14.35
N ALA A 15 39.73 -2.13 13.80
CA ALA A 15 39.13 -2.26 12.49
C ALA A 15 37.85 -1.43 12.48
N ILE A 16 37.86 -0.30 11.78
CA ILE A 16 36.69 0.55 11.61
C ILE A 16 35.74 -0.23 10.71
N PHE A 17 34.79 -0.94 11.32
CA PHE A 17 33.67 -1.50 10.58
C PHE A 17 32.97 -0.36 9.84
N PRO A 18 32.69 -0.48 8.53
CA PRO A 18 31.99 0.57 7.81
C PRO A 18 30.64 0.78 8.48
N THR A 19 30.44 1.99 9.01
CA THR A 19 29.20 2.39 9.69
C THR A 19 28.01 2.07 8.80
N ILE A 20 27.00 1.37 9.33
CA ILE A 20 25.79 1.04 8.58
C ILE A 20 25.18 2.35 8.07
N PRO A 21 25.02 2.53 6.74
CA PRO A 21 24.53 3.78 6.17
C PRO A 21 23.13 4.10 6.70
N SER A 22 22.90 5.36 7.07
CA SER A 22 21.59 5.79 7.51
C SER A 22 20.59 5.72 6.35
N VAL A 23 19.29 5.71 6.68
CA VAL A 23 18.23 5.78 5.66
C VAL A 23 18.37 7.04 4.79
N LYS A 24 18.95 8.13 5.34
CA LYS A 24 19.22 9.37 4.59
C LYS A 24 20.32 9.12 3.55
N ASP A 25 21.42 8.49 3.94
CA ASP A 25 22.55 8.20 3.04
C ASP A 25 22.12 7.26 1.90
N LEU A 26 21.34 6.22 2.24
CA LEU A 26 20.76 5.31 1.25
C LEU A 26 19.81 6.02 0.28
N THR A 27 19.06 7.01 0.78
CA THR A 27 18.18 7.84 -0.05
C THR A 27 18.98 8.69 -1.02
N GLU A 28 20.08 9.31 -0.58
CA GLU A 28 20.99 10.08 -1.45
C GLU A 28 21.60 9.20 -2.54
N VAL A 29 22.02 7.97 -2.20
CA VAL A 29 22.48 6.99 -3.19
C VAL A 29 21.40 6.69 -4.22
N LEU A 30 20.14 6.49 -3.82
CA LEU A 30 19.03 6.25 -4.75
C LEU A 30 18.74 7.43 -5.69
N TYR A 31 19.07 8.66 -5.30
CA TYR A 31 18.95 9.85 -6.16
C TYR A 31 20.06 9.97 -7.20
N GLY A 32 21.24 9.38 -6.97
CA GLY A 32 22.38 9.40 -7.91
C GLY A 32 22.29 8.34 -9.02
N GLY A 33 22.91 8.59 -10.18
CA GLY A 33 23.07 7.60 -11.27
C GLY A 33 22.23 7.85 -12.52
N LYS A 34 22.49 7.08 -13.59
CA LYS A 34 21.77 7.19 -14.87
C LYS A 34 20.36 6.63 -14.74
N ARG A 35 19.34 7.42 -15.12
CA ARG A 35 17.93 7.03 -15.08
C ARG A 35 17.55 6.22 -16.33
N PHE A 36 18.01 4.97 -16.39
CA PHE A 36 17.51 4.00 -17.36
C PHE A 36 16.28 3.30 -16.77
N GLY A 37 15.19 3.27 -17.54
CA GLY A 37 13.96 2.58 -17.14
C GLY A 37 13.29 2.05 -18.39
N ASN A 38 13.74 0.88 -18.86
CA ASN A 38 12.95 0.13 -19.82
C ASN A 38 11.72 -0.43 -19.08
N HIS A 39 10.75 -0.92 -19.83
CA HIS A 39 9.58 -1.57 -19.23
C HIS A 39 9.97 -2.84 -18.43
N VAL A 40 11.13 -3.43 -18.73
CA VAL A 40 11.75 -4.54 -18.01
C VAL A 40 13.26 -4.52 -18.18
N ASP A 41 14.01 -4.83 -17.12
CA ASP A 41 15.47 -4.97 -17.16
C ASP A 41 15.90 -6.20 -16.35
N GLU A 42 16.92 -6.92 -16.82
CA GLU A 42 17.62 -7.93 -16.04
C GLU A 42 18.53 -7.23 -15.02
N VAL A 43 18.22 -7.38 -13.74
CA VAL A 43 18.92 -6.66 -12.65
C VAL A 43 19.89 -7.55 -11.88
N TRP A 44 19.76 -8.86 -12.05
CA TRP A 44 20.62 -9.90 -11.48
C TRP A 44 20.48 -11.15 -12.37
N PRO A 45 21.45 -12.09 -12.44
CA PRO A 45 21.37 -13.23 -13.35
C PRO A 45 20.02 -13.97 -13.30
N ASN A 46 19.33 -14.00 -14.43
CA ASN A 46 17.99 -14.56 -14.63
C ASN A 46 16.87 -13.95 -13.77
N LEU A 47 17.09 -12.76 -13.18
CA LEU A 47 16.14 -12.04 -12.35
C LEU A 47 15.86 -10.65 -12.92
N PHE A 48 14.60 -10.43 -13.28
CA PHE A 48 14.13 -9.26 -13.99
C PHE A 48 13.25 -8.40 -13.09
N ILE A 49 13.35 -7.08 -13.24
CA ILE A 49 12.36 -6.15 -12.70
C ILE A 49 11.66 -5.45 -13.84
N GLY A 50 10.34 -5.35 -13.79
CA GLY A 50 9.59 -4.54 -14.75
C GLY A 50 8.28 -3.99 -14.23
N ASP A 51 7.54 -3.36 -15.13
CA ASP A 51 6.25 -2.74 -14.88
C ASP A 51 5.07 -3.62 -15.34
N MET A 52 3.85 -3.13 -15.12
CA MET A 52 2.65 -3.85 -15.50
C MET A 52 2.48 -4.02 -17.01
N SER A 53 3.10 -3.19 -17.85
CA SER A 53 2.94 -3.29 -19.31
C SER A 53 3.57 -4.59 -19.79
N VAL A 54 4.75 -4.94 -19.28
CA VAL A 54 5.41 -6.22 -19.58
C VAL A 54 4.67 -7.36 -18.89
N ALA A 55 4.22 -7.16 -17.65
CA ALA A 55 3.46 -8.18 -16.94
C ALA A 55 2.19 -8.61 -17.70
N ASN A 56 1.56 -7.66 -18.40
CA ASN A 56 0.34 -7.90 -19.16
C ASN A 56 0.60 -8.29 -20.63
N ASP A 57 1.87 -8.35 -21.06
CA ASP A 57 2.27 -8.78 -22.41
C ASP A 57 2.86 -10.20 -22.36
N ARG A 58 2.00 -11.19 -22.64
CA ARG A 58 2.42 -12.61 -22.66
C ARG A 58 3.49 -12.90 -23.70
N TYR A 59 3.46 -12.21 -24.85
CA TYR A 59 4.46 -12.40 -25.89
C TYR A 59 5.82 -11.89 -25.43
N SER A 60 5.87 -10.72 -24.78
CA SER A 60 7.10 -10.21 -24.18
C SER A 60 7.65 -11.13 -23.09
N LEU A 61 6.80 -11.63 -22.17
CA LEU A 61 7.23 -12.58 -21.14
C LEU A 61 7.76 -13.88 -21.75
N TRP A 62 7.08 -14.43 -22.76
CA TRP A 62 7.51 -15.63 -23.48
C TRP A 62 8.83 -15.41 -24.22
N LYS A 63 8.97 -14.29 -24.94
CA LYS A 63 10.20 -13.92 -25.68
C LYS A 63 11.38 -13.73 -24.74
N LEU A 64 11.13 -13.24 -23.52
CA LEU A 64 12.14 -13.13 -22.47
C LEU A 64 12.43 -14.45 -21.76
N GLY A 65 11.70 -15.53 -22.08
CA GLY A 65 11.84 -16.85 -21.48
C GLY A 65 11.42 -16.90 -20.01
N ILE A 66 10.52 -16.02 -19.57
CA ILE A 66 10.09 -15.95 -18.17
C ILE A 66 9.31 -17.21 -17.79
N THR A 67 9.75 -17.86 -16.71
CA THR A 67 9.11 -19.07 -16.17
C THR A 67 8.42 -18.83 -14.83
N HIS A 68 8.78 -17.76 -14.12
CA HIS A 68 8.21 -17.42 -12.83
C HIS A 68 7.88 -15.92 -12.77
N VAL A 69 6.73 -15.56 -12.20
CA VAL A 69 6.29 -14.18 -12.04
C VAL A 69 5.99 -13.90 -10.57
N LEU A 70 6.68 -12.91 -10.01
CA LEU A 70 6.37 -12.33 -8.71
C LEU A 70 5.69 -10.97 -8.91
N ASN A 71 4.39 -10.89 -8.59
CA ASN A 71 3.64 -9.64 -8.64
C ASN A 71 3.63 -8.97 -7.26
N ALA A 72 4.45 -7.92 -7.11
CA ALA A 72 4.57 -7.14 -5.90
C ALA A 72 3.42 -6.12 -5.69
N ALA A 73 2.34 -6.19 -6.47
CA ALA A 73 1.17 -5.33 -6.39
C ALA A 73 -0.14 -6.11 -6.65
N HIS A 74 -0.17 -7.39 -6.27
CA HIS A 74 -1.28 -8.30 -6.55
C HIS A 74 -2.62 -7.77 -6.03
N GLY A 75 -3.70 -7.96 -6.80
CA GLY A 75 -5.05 -7.56 -6.39
C GLY A 75 -5.35 -6.06 -6.48
N ARG A 76 -4.43 -5.25 -7.03
CA ARG A 76 -4.69 -3.81 -7.31
C ARG A 76 -5.28 -3.62 -8.71
N MET A 77 -5.99 -2.50 -8.90
CA MET A 77 -6.82 -2.16 -10.07
C MET A 77 -6.13 -2.31 -11.44
N TYR A 78 -4.80 -2.41 -11.48
CA TYR A 78 -3.99 -2.46 -12.70
C TYR A 78 -2.93 -3.58 -12.72
N CYS A 79 -2.88 -4.45 -11.69
CA CYS A 79 -1.90 -5.54 -11.57
C CYS A 79 -2.61 -6.87 -11.29
N GLN A 80 -3.50 -7.28 -12.20
CA GLN A 80 -4.43 -8.41 -12.00
C GLN A 80 -3.94 -9.76 -12.54
N GLY A 81 -2.64 -9.94 -12.81
CA GLY A 81 -2.09 -11.22 -13.27
C GLY A 81 -2.40 -12.38 -12.30
N SER A 82 -2.64 -13.58 -12.84
CA SER A 82 -2.82 -14.84 -12.12
C SER A 82 -2.25 -16.00 -12.96
N HIS A 83 -2.20 -17.23 -12.43
CA HIS A 83 -1.87 -18.41 -13.23
C HIS A 83 -2.77 -18.54 -14.48
N ASP A 84 -4.04 -18.15 -14.40
CA ASP A 84 -4.96 -18.18 -15.54
C ASP A 84 -4.57 -17.17 -16.63
N PHE A 85 -3.97 -16.05 -16.23
CA PHE A 85 -3.48 -15.03 -17.15
C PHE A 85 -2.19 -15.46 -17.87
N HIS A 86 -1.21 -16.01 -17.13
CA HIS A 86 0.08 -16.40 -17.70
C HIS A 86 0.10 -17.81 -18.30
N GLY A 87 -0.92 -18.63 -18.01
CA GLY A 87 -1.01 -20.03 -18.42
C GLY A 87 -0.26 -20.97 -17.47
N SER A 88 -0.37 -22.28 -17.72
CA SER A 88 0.25 -23.34 -16.90
C SER A 88 1.79 -23.38 -16.99
N THR A 89 2.38 -22.68 -17.95
CA THR A 89 3.82 -22.65 -18.20
C THR A 89 4.58 -21.64 -17.34
N VAL A 90 3.88 -20.75 -16.64
CA VAL A 90 4.46 -19.72 -15.79
C VAL A 90 3.96 -19.90 -14.37
N ASP A 91 4.89 -20.09 -13.44
CA ASP A 91 4.57 -20.13 -12.02
C ASP A 91 4.37 -18.72 -11.46
N TYR A 92 3.43 -18.53 -10.55
CA TYR A 92 2.99 -17.19 -10.14
C TYR A 92 2.91 -17.02 -8.63
N TYR A 93 3.50 -15.94 -8.12
CA TYR A 93 3.44 -15.53 -6.72
C TYR A 93 3.01 -14.08 -6.55
N GLY A 94 1.84 -13.87 -5.94
CA GLY A 94 1.27 -12.54 -5.72
C GLY A 94 1.50 -12.02 -4.30
N VAL A 95 2.00 -10.79 -4.18
CA VAL A 95 2.12 -10.02 -2.94
C VAL A 95 1.19 -8.81 -3.02
N PRO A 96 0.18 -8.70 -2.14
CA PRO A 96 -0.82 -7.62 -2.19
C PRO A 96 -0.32 -6.33 -1.54
N ALA A 97 0.84 -5.82 -2.00
CA ALA A 97 1.45 -4.64 -1.40
C ALA A 97 0.88 -3.32 -1.93
N ASP A 98 0.54 -2.42 -1.00
CA ASP A 98 0.31 -1.01 -1.30
C ASP A 98 1.64 -0.27 -1.40
N ASP A 99 1.78 0.68 -2.33
CA ASP A 99 2.99 1.49 -2.46
C ASP A 99 2.98 2.69 -1.51
N SER A 100 2.71 2.41 -0.24
CA SER A 100 2.63 3.42 0.82
C SER A 100 3.81 3.29 1.78
N PRO A 101 4.40 4.40 2.24
CA PRO A 101 5.37 4.39 3.34
C PRO A 101 4.83 3.78 4.65
N SER A 102 3.51 3.70 4.81
CA SER A 102 2.87 3.06 5.98
C SER A 102 2.63 1.56 5.81
N PHE A 103 2.76 1.01 4.60
CA PHE A 103 2.54 -0.42 4.35
C PHE A 103 3.70 -1.25 4.92
N ASP A 104 3.39 -2.29 5.68
CA ASP A 104 4.37 -3.21 6.25
C ASP A 104 4.69 -4.31 5.23
N LEU A 105 5.73 -4.09 4.41
CA LEU A 105 6.25 -5.04 3.42
C LEU A 105 7.13 -6.13 4.07
N SER A 106 7.59 -5.91 5.30
CA SER A 106 8.52 -6.80 5.99
C SER A 106 8.07 -8.27 6.13
N PRO A 107 6.77 -8.61 6.28
CA PRO A 107 6.31 -9.99 6.31
C PRO A 107 6.55 -10.73 4.99
N TYR A 108 6.67 -10.00 3.87
CA TYR A 108 6.82 -10.55 2.53
C TYR A 108 8.27 -10.73 2.10
N PHE A 109 9.25 -10.18 2.82
CA PHE A 109 10.66 -10.26 2.44
C PHE A 109 11.16 -11.70 2.33
N PHE A 110 11.03 -12.51 3.38
CA PHE A 110 11.49 -13.91 3.35
C PHE A 110 10.69 -14.78 2.36
N PRO A 111 9.34 -14.78 2.36
CA PRO A 111 8.58 -15.57 1.39
C PRO A 111 8.90 -15.23 -0.07
N SER A 112 9.06 -13.94 -0.39
CA SER A 112 9.41 -13.48 -1.75
C SER A 112 10.85 -13.86 -2.11
N ALA A 113 11.78 -13.70 -1.17
CA ALA A 113 13.17 -14.09 -1.37
C ALA A 113 13.31 -15.60 -1.59
N ASP A 114 12.59 -16.42 -0.81
CA ASP A 114 12.56 -17.87 -0.96
C ASP A 114 11.91 -18.28 -2.28
N TYR A 115 10.85 -17.59 -2.71
CA TYR A 115 10.24 -17.82 -4.02
C TYR A 115 11.25 -17.61 -5.16
N ILE A 116 11.94 -16.46 -5.15
CA ILE A 116 12.97 -16.14 -6.13
C ILE A 116 14.10 -17.17 -6.09
N GLN A 117 14.61 -17.52 -4.90
CA GLN A 117 15.69 -18.47 -4.75
C GLN A 117 15.33 -19.87 -5.26
N ASN A 118 14.15 -20.37 -4.89
CA ASN A 118 13.71 -21.70 -5.29
C ASN A 118 13.53 -21.79 -6.82
N ALA A 119 13.01 -20.75 -7.44
CA ALA A 119 12.91 -20.66 -8.89
C ALA A 119 14.31 -20.69 -9.54
N LEU A 120 15.22 -19.83 -9.08
CA LEU A 120 16.58 -19.72 -9.64
C LEU A 120 17.48 -20.93 -9.38
N ASN A 121 17.12 -21.82 -8.45
CA ASN A 121 17.78 -23.12 -8.28
C ASN A 121 17.47 -24.11 -9.43
N THR A 122 16.47 -23.81 -10.25
CA THR A 122 16.10 -24.64 -11.41
C THR A 122 16.84 -24.15 -12.65
N THR A 123 17.59 -25.05 -13.30
CA THR A 123 18.34 -24.73 -14.53
C THR A 123 17.41 -24.16 -15.60
N GLY A 124 17.77 -23.00 -16.16
CA GLY A 124 17.00 -22.33 -17.21
C GLY A 124 15.80 -21.51 -16.71
N ALA A 125 15.52 -21.48 -15.40
CA ALA A 125 14.44 -20.67 -14.86
C ALA A 125 14.79 -19.17 -14.89
N ARG A 126 13.80 -18.34 -15.21
CA ARG A 126 13.92 -16.88 -15.28
C ARG A 126 12.74 -16.25 -14.55
N VAL A 127 13.06 -15.39 -13.59
CA VAL A 127 12.09 -14.81 -12.65
C VAL A 127 11.84 -13.36 -12.99
N PHE A 128 10.58 -13.00 -13.19
CA PHE A 128 10.13 -11.64 -13.42
C PHE A 128 9.42 -11.08 -12.20
N VAL A 129 9.98 -10.02 -11.60
CA VAL A 129 9.40 -9.34 -10.43
C VAL A 129 8.84 -8.00 -10.86
N HIS A 130 7.53 -7.81 -10.76
CA HIS A 130 6.90 -6.58 -11.20
C HIS A 130 6.03 -5.93 -10.14
N CYS A 131 5.76 -4.65 -10.30
CA CYS A 131 4.67 -3.96 -9.61
C CYS A 131 3.92 -3.12 -10.64
N ALA A 132 3.37 -1.97 -10.26
CA ALA A 132 2.72 -1.09 -11.23
C ALA A 132 3.72 -0.53 -12.26
N VAL A 133 4.83 0.04 -11.78
CA VAL A 133 5.84 0.73 -12.63
C VAL A 133 7.25 0.14 -12.51
N GLY A 134 7.43 -0.89 -11.69
CA GLY A 134 8.73 -1.55 -11.56
C GLY A 134 9.82 -0.76 -10.82
N VAL A 135 9.47 0.14 -9.90
CA VAL A 135 10.43 1.06 -9.24
C VAL A 135 10.54 0.86 -7.72
N SER A 136 9.42 0.68 -7.01
CA SER A 136 9.39 0.68 -5.53
C SER A 136 9.14 -0.71 -4.93
N ARG A 137 7.92 -1.26 -5.03
CA ARG A 137 7.54 -2.56 -4.44
C ARG A 137 8.38 -3.72 -4.96
N SER A 138 8.45 -3.88 -6.28
CA SER A 138 9.23 -4.96 -6.92
C SER A 138 10.72 -4.85 -6.61
N ALA A 139 11.28 -3.65 -6.70
CA ALA A 139 12.66 -3.38 -6.30
C ALA A 139 12.90 -3.74 -4.84
N SER A 140 11.99 -3.38 -3.94
CA SER A 140 12.13 -3.69 -2.51
C SER A 140 12.21 -5.19 -2.25
N LEU A 141 11.40 -6.00 -2.95
CA LEU A 141 11.44 -7.46 -2.80
C LEU A 141 12.72 -8.07 -3.40
N VAL A 142 13.22 -7.53 -4.52
CA VAL A 142 14.52 -7.96 -5.09
C VAL A 142 15.69 -7.57 -4.20
N LEU A 143 15.69 -6.37 -3.61
CA LEU A 143 16.71 -5.97 -2.64
C LEU A 143 16.69 -6.88 -1.41
N ALA A 144 15.50 -7.20 -0.89
CA ALA A 144 15.37 -8.15 0.21
C ALA A 144 15.93 -9.54 -0.15
N TYR A 145 15.70 -10.02 -1.37
CA TYR A 145 16.28 -11.26 -1.88
C TYR A 145 17.81 -11.26 -1.85
N LEU A 146 18.44 -10.20 -2.37
CA LEU A 146 19.90 -10.06 -2.38
C LEU A 146 20.49 -10.02 -0.96
N ILE A 147 19.80 -9.36 -0.02
CA ILE A 147 20.24 -9.31 1.38
C ILE A 147 20.10 -10.69 2.05
N ILE A 148 18.99 -11.40 1.80
CA ILE A 148 18.66 -12.67 2.47
C ILE A 148 19.50 -13.84 1.96
N HIS A 149 19.55 -14.04 0.63
CA HIS A 149 20.15 -15.23 0.02
C HIS A 149 21.58 -15.01 -0.49
N HIS A 150 21.93 -13.78 -0.88
CA HIS A 150 23.28 -13.45 -1.37
C HIS A 150 24.15 -12.70 -0.37
N ARG A 151 23.63 -12.43 0.83
CA ARG A 151 24.35 -11.78 1.94
C ARG A 151 24.89 -10.39 1.61
N TYR A 152 24.31 -9.71 0.63
CA TYR A 152 24.62 -8.31 0.38
C TYR A 152 24.16 -7.43 1.53
N THR A 153 24.94 -6.40 1.80
CA THR A 153 24.44 -5.21 2.49
C THR A 153 23.33 -4.55 1.70
N LEU A 154 22.47 -3.76 2.35
CA LEU A 154 21.45 -3.00 1.63
C LEU A 154 22.08 -2.03 0.62
N LEU A 155 23.21 -1.41 0.96
CA LEU A 155 23.93 -0.51 0.05
C LEU A 155 24.46 -1.24 -1.19
N GLU A 156 25.09 -2.40 -1.02
CA GLU A 156 25.57 -3.22 -2.14
C GLU A 156 24.41 -3.71 -3.01
N ALA A 157 23.32 -4.20 -2.40
CA ALA A 157 22.14 -4.63 -3.12
C ALA A 157 21.54 -3.49 -3.96
N ILE A 158 21.46 -2.27 -3.39
CA ILE A 158 21.00 -1.08 -4.11
C ILE A 158 21.92 -0.78 -5.28
N ASN A 159 23.24 -0.72 -5.05
CA ASN A 159 24.20 -0.41 -6.11
C ASN A 159 24.13 -1.44 -7.24
N LYS A 160 24.02 -2.73 -6.89
CA LYS A 160 23.95 -3.82 -7.85
C LYS A 160 22.76 -3.72 -8.78
N VAL A 161 21.56 -3.50 -8.23
CA VAL A 161 20.34 -3.35 -9.04
C VAL A 161 20.40 -2.07 -9.88
N LYS A 162 20.97 -0.99 -9.33
CA LYS A 162 21.11 0.31 -10.01
C LYS A 162 22.10 0.32 -11.17
N GLU A 163 23.00 -0.66 -11.28
CA GLU A 163 23.84 -0.84 -12.47
C GLU A 163 23.00 -1.04 -13.74
N ARG A 164 21.80 -1.63 -13.58
CA ARG A 164 20.95 -2.08 -14.68
C ARG A 164 19.61 -1.37 -14.77
N ARG A 165 19.06 -0.91 -13.64
CA ARG A 165 17.72 -0.31 -13.59
C ARG A 165 17.61 0.78 -12.54
N TRP A 166 16.96 1.88 -12.88
CA TRP A 166 16.57 2.86 -11.89
C TRP A 166 15.50 2.30 -10.93
N ILE A 167 15.81 2.30 -9.63
CA ILE A 167 14.92 1.86 -8.55
C ILE A 167 14.80 2.94 -7.49
N PHE A 168 13.64 2.98 -6.83
CA PHE A 168 13.37 3.93 -5.77
C PHE A 168 12.31 3.38 -4.80
N PRO A 169 12.69 2.44 -3.90
CA PRO A 169 11.84 2.04 -2.79
C PRO A 169 11.33 3.25 -2.02
N ASN A 170 10.03 3.28 -1.69
CA ASN A 170 9.52 4.34 -0.83
C ASN A 170 10.22 4.35 0.54
N ARG A 171 10.17 5.48 1.24
CA ARG A 171 10.89 5.68 2.51
C ARG A 171 10.51 4.66 3.60
N GLY A 172 9.27 4.18 3.61
CA GLY A 172 8.80 3.15 4.53
C GLY A 172 9.44 1.80 4.26
N PHE A 173 9.50 1.39 2.99
CA PHE A 173 10.16 0.15 2.58
C PHE A 173 11.66 0.20 2.78
N LEU A 174 12.29 1.36 2.51
CA LEU A 174 13.72 1.54 2.75
C LEU A 174 14.06 1.40 4.24
N LYS A 175 13.22 1.94 5.15
CA LYS A 175 13.36 1.71 6.60
C LYS A 175 13.23 0.23 6.97
N GLN A 176 12.29 -0.49 6.36
CA GLN A 176 12.09 -1.90 6.63
C GLN A 176 13.24 -2.78 6.10
N LEU A 177 13.77 -2.47 4.91
CA LEU A 177 14.96 -3.11 4.34
C LEU A 177 16.20 -2.82 5.17
N HIS A 178 16.37 -1.58 5.64
CA HIS A 178 17.46 -1.21 6.54
C HIS A 178 17.36 -1.99 7.86
N ALA A 179 16.16 -2.12 8.43
CA ALA A 179 15.93 -2.95 9.61
C ALA A 179 16.25 -4.44 9.36
N LEU A 180 15.94 -4.95 8.16
CA LEU A 180 16.30 -6.31 7.74
C LEU A 180 17.82 -6.49 7.67
N ASP A 181 18.55 -5.56 7.02
CA ASP A 181 20.01 -5.57 6.89
C ASP A 181 20.69 -5.54 8.27
N VAL A 182 20.33 -4.56 9.12
CA VAL A 182 20.83 -4.46 10.50
C VAL A 182 20.59 -5.76 11.28
N LYS A 183 19.38 -6.33 11.17
CA LYS A 183 19.02 -7.56 11.88
C LYS A 183 19.86 -8.75 11.43
N LEU A 184 20.11 -8.90 10.13
CA LEU A 184 20.88 -10.02 9.60
C LEU A 184 22.38 -9.87 9.89
N ARG A 185 22.92 -8.65 9.88
CA ARG A 185 24.32 -8.39 10.26
C ARG A 185 24.60 -8.62 11.74
N LYS A 186 23.75 -8.13 12.64
CA LYS A 186 23.90 -8.40 14.08
C LYS A 186 23.89 -9.89 14.38
N ASN A 187 23.13 -10.67 13.63
CA ASN A 187 23.15 -12.13 13.76
C ASN A 187 24.45 -12.75 13.22
N ILE A 188 25.12 -12.14 12.23
CA ILE A 188 26.41 -12.59 11.69
C ILE A 188 27.55 -12.21 12.64
N ASP A 189 27.53 -11.01 13.22
CA ASP A 189 28.55 -10.56 14.19
C ASP A 189 28.53 -11.43 15.45
N LEU A 190 27.33 -11.78 15.94
CA LEU A 190 27.13 -12.77 17.02
C LEU A 190 27.59 -14.20 16.65
N ILE A 191 27.69 -14.53 15.36
CA ILE A 191 28.21 -15.82 14.85
C ILE A 191 29.74 -15.79 14.72
N GLN A 192 30.33 -14.63 14.41
CA GLN A 192 31.79 -14.47 14.26
C GLN A 192 32.52 -14.39 15.61
N GLU A 193 31.87 -13.91 16.67
CA GLU A 193 32.44 -13.87 18.03
C GLU A 193 32.34 -15.20 18.81
N GLY A 194 31.75 -16.25 18.25
CA GLY A 194 31.57 -17.55 18.92
C GLY A 194 31.63 -18.74 17.95
N GLY A 195 32.81 -19.33 17.80
CA GLY A 195 33.03 -20.50 16.94
C GLY A 195 32.17 -21.70 17.33
N PHE A 196 31.25 -22.12 16.46
CA PHE A 196 30.46 -23.35 16.65
C PHE A 196 29.96 -23.92 15.31
N GLY A 197 30.89 -24.49 14.52
CA GLY A 197 30.59 -25.26 13.31
C GLY A 197 29.70 -26.51 13.52
N GLN A 198 29.31 -26.82 14.76
CA GLN A 198 28.42 -27.94 15.10
C GLN A 198 27.01 -27.54 15.58
N LYS A 199 26.70 -26.25 15.79
CA LYS A 199 25.36 -25.82 16.28
C LYS A 199 24.39 -25.35 15.19
N MET A 200 24.83 -25.23 13.94
CA MET A 200 23.96 -24.93 12.79
C MET A 200 22.96 -26.08 12.47
N SER A 201 23.28 -27.32 12.85
CA SER A 201 22.34 -28.45 12.77
C SER A 201 21.26 -28.38 13.87
N ALA A 202 21.59 -27.85 15.05
CA ALA A 202 20.68 -27.75 16.20
C ALA A 202 19.76 -26.50 16.16
N LEU A 203 20.16 -25.43 15.47
CA LEU A 203 19.35 -24.20 15.30
C LEU A 203 18.22 -24.31 14.26
N LYS A 204 18.15 -25.42 13.49
CA LYS A 204 16.93 -25.78 12.75
C LYS A 204 15.73 -26.02 13.68
N GLY A 205 15.94 -26.26 14.98
CA GLY A 205 14.91 -26.67 15.92
C GLY A 205 14.12 -25.56 16.65
N LYS A 206 14.49 -24.27 16.55
CA LYS A 206 13.75 -23.19 17.25
C LYS A 206 13.63 -21.90 16.42
N ARG A 207 13.05 -21.97 15.22
CA ARG A 207 12.44 -20.81 14.56
C ARG A 207 11.11 -20.51 15.27
N LYS A 208 10.84 -19.24 15.63
CA LYS A 208 9.46 -18.80 15.90
C LYS A 208 8.69 -18.93 14.58
N GLU A 209 7.98 -20.05 14.45
CA GLU A 209 7.23 -20.43 13.26
C GLU A 209 6.07 -19.44 13.07
N TYR A 210 6.23 -18.50 12.15
CA TYR A 210 5.10 -17.70 11.66
C TYR A 210 4.27 -18.60 10.77
N LEU A 211 2.98 -18.70 11.09
CA LEU A 211 2.02 -19.52 10.34
C LEU A 211 1.89 -18.95 8.92
N SER A 212 2.18 -19.75 7.89
CA SER A 212 2.03 -19.35 6.49
C SER A 212 0.71 -19.86 5.89
N VAL A 213 0.32 -19.34 4.72
CA VAL A 213 -0.84 -19.88 3.97
C VAL A 213 -0.65 -21.36 3.67
N LYS A 214 0.58 -21.79 3.33
CA LYS A 214 0.89 -23.21 3.10
C LYS A 214 0.68 -24.06 4.35
N ASP A 215 0.99 -23.53 5.54
CA ASP A 215 0.77 -24.25 6.79
C ASP A 215 -0.72 -24.37 7.12
N LEU A 216 -1.52 -23.33 6.82
CA LEU A 216 -2.97 -23.41 6.92
C LEU A 216 -3.57 -24.40 5.93
N GLN A 217 -3.07 -24.42 4.69
CA GLN A 217 -3.48 -25.37 3.66
C GLN A 217 -3.24 -26.81 4.13
N LYS A 218 -2.06 -27.11 4.69
CA LYS A 218 -1.78 -28.43 5.28
C LYS A 218 -2.76 -28.82 6.39
N VAL A 219 -3.21 -27.87 7.21
CA VAL A 219 -4.23 -28.14 8.23
C VAL A 219 -5.57 -28.42 7.57
N LEU A 220 -5.96 -27.66 6.53
CA LEU A 220 -7.19 -27.94 5.76
C LEU A 220 -7.13 -29.32 5.09
N ASP A 221 -6.01 -29.68 4.47
CA ASP A 221 -5.79 -30.96 3.77
C ASP A 221 -5.84 -32.17 4.72
N SER A 222 -5.67 -31.94 6.03
CA SER A 222 -5.86 -32.97 7.05
C SER A 222 -7.32 -33.30 7.33
N CYS A 223 -8.27 -32.45 6.89
CA CYS A 223 -9.69 -32.70 7.05
C CYS A 223 -10.13 -33.90 6.17
N LYS A 224 -10.82 -34.86 6.78
CA LYS A 224 -11.35 -36.06 6.11
C LYS A 224 -12.88 -36.09 6.03
N LEU A 225 -13.55 -35.01 6.46
CA LEU A 225 -15.00 -34.93 6.46
C LEU A 225 -15.53 -34.68 5.04
N HIS A 226 -16.77 -35.11 4.80
CA HIS A 226 -17.50 -34.78 3.59
C HIS A 226 -18.23 -33.44 3.74
N LEU A 227 -18.56 -32.84 2.59
CA LEU A 227 -19.29 -31.59 2.55
C LEU A 227 -20.81 -31.85 2.64
N ASN A 228 -21.40 -31.64 3.81
CA ASN A 228 -22.85 -31.70 3.98
C ASN A 228 -23.54 -30.40 3.55
N GLN A 229 -24.87 -30.41 3.47
CA GLN A 229 -25.62 -29.20 3.15
C GLN A 229 -25.56 -28.15 4.27
N ILE A 230 -25.53 -28.59 5.52
CA ILE A 230 -25.42 -27.76 6.72
C ILE A 230 -24.74 -28.56 7.83
N ASP A 231 -23.86 -27.94 8.60
CA ASP A 231 -23.31 -28.52 9.83
C ASP A 231 -23.25 -27.45 10.93
N GLU A 232 -23.48 -27.86 12.18
CA GLU A 232 -23.17 -27.04 13.34
C GLU A 232 -21.65 -27.08 13.59
N VAL A 233 -20.99 -25.95 13.35
CA VAL A 233 -19.52 -25.87 13.40
C VAL A 233 -18.99 -25.28 14.70
N TRP A 234 -19.87 -24.64 15.47
CA TRP A 234 -19.65 -24.08 16.79
C TRP A 234 -21.00 -23.98 17.50
N PRO A 235 -21.10 -24.02 18.84
CA PRO A 235 -22.39 -23.92 19.54
C PRO A 235 -23.27 -22.80 18.97
N ASN A 236 -24.44 -23.18 18.44
CA ASN A 236 -25.44 -22.33 17.80
C ASN A 236 -24.99 -21.59 16.52
N ILE A 237 -23.86 -21.96 15.92
CA ILE A 237 -23.38 -21.44 14.63
C ILE A 237 -23.31 -22.58 13.61
N TYR A 238 -24.06 -22.40 12.54
CA TYR A 238 -24.17 -23.34 11.45
C TYR A 238 -23.49 -22.77 10.20
N ILE A 239 -22.79 -23.62 9.45
CA ILE A 239 -22.36 -23.30 8.09
C ILE A 239 -23.13 -24.16 7.12
N GLY A 240 -23.70 -23.53 6.08
CA GLY A 240 -24.46 -24.24 5.06
C GLY A 240 -24.25 -23.73 3.64
N ASN A 241 -24.82 -24.46 2.69
CA ASN A 241 -24.86 -24.11 1.28
C ASN A 241 -26.11 -23.27 0.94
N VAL A 242 -26.24 -22.89 -0.32
CA VAL A 242 -27.36 -22.06 -0.78
C VAL A 242 -28.72 -22.80 -0.76
N ALA A 243 -28.71 -24.11 -0.99
CA ALA A 243 -29.93 -24.92 -1.04
C ALA A 243 -30.63 -24.97 0.32
N VAL A 244 -29.87 -25.21 1.41
CA VAL A 244 -30.44 -25.23 2.77
C VAL A 244 -30.89 -23.84 3.22
N ALA A 245 -30.14 -22.78 2.84
CA ALA A 245 -30.49 -21.41 3.20
C ALA A 245 -31.83 -20.98 2.58
N GLN A 246 -32.13 -21.46 1.37
CA GLN A 246 -33.39 -21.17 0.70
C GLN A 246 -34.57 -22.02 1.19
N ASN A 247 -34.31 -23.08 1.97
CA ASN A 247 -35.34 -23.92 2.56
C ASN A 247 -35.76 -23.39 3.94
N LYS A 248 -36.66 -22.40 3.96
CA LYS A 248 -37.15 -21.77 5.21
C LYS A 248 -37.71 -22.80 6.20
N GLY A 249 -38.45 -23.80 5.72
CA GLY A 249 -39.01 -24.84 6.58
C GLY A 249 -37.94 -25.66 7.30
N ALA A 250 -36.83 -25.97 6.62
CA ALA A 250 -35.68 -26.63 7.24
C ALA A 250 -34.99 -25.72 8.28
N LEU A 251 -34.83 -24.42 7.98
CA LEU A 251 -34.25 -23.46 8.93
C LEU A 251 -35.07 -23.33 10.21
N LEU A 252 -36.40 -23.23 10.08
CA LEU A 252 -37.32 -23.17 11.22
C LEU A 252 -37.29 -24.46 12.05
N LYS A 253 -37.28 -25.63 11.41
CA LYS A 253 -37.15 -26.93 12.12
C LYS A 253 -35.83 -27.05 12.89
N LEU A 254 -34.76 -26.43 12.41
CA LEU A 254 -33.46 -26.37 13.11
C LEU A 254 -33.44 -25.29 14.21
N GLY A 255 -34.45 -24.43 14.27
CA GLY A 255 -34.53 -23.28 15.17
C GLY A 255 -33.56 -22.16 14.80
N ILE A 256 -33.22 -22.02 13.51
CA ILE A 256 -32.36 -20.93 13.04
C ILE A 256 -33.14 -19.62 13.13
N THR A 257 -32.54 -18.64 13.80
CA THR A 257 -33.13 -17.31 14.07
C THR A 257 -32.50 -16.20 13.23
N HIS A 258 -31.26 -16.40 12.78
CA HIS A 258 -30.48 -15.42 12.04
C HIS A 258 -29.80 -16.07 10.83
N VAL A 259 -29.78 -15.35 9.70
CA VAL A 259 -29.12 -15.79 8.47
C VAL A 259 -28.12 -14.73 8.01
N LEU A 260 -26.84 -15.11 7.97
CA LEU A 260 -25.77 -14.34 7.35
C LEU A 260 -25.42 -14.95 6.00
N ASN A 261 -25.81 -14.28 4.93
CA ASN A 261 -25.51 -14.68 3.56
C ASN A 261 -24.20 -14.03 3.09
N ALA A 262 -23.13 -14.81 3.06
CA ALA A 262 -21.81 -14.40 2.59
C ALA A 262 -21.67 -14.40 1.05
N ALA A 263 -22.76 -14.55 0.32
CA ALA A 263 -22.82 -14.57 -1.15
C ALA A 263 -24.05 -13.81 -1.66
N HIS A 264 -24.47 -12.73 -0.98
CA HIS A 264 -25.64 -11.95 -1.38
C HIS A 264 -25.46 -11.40 -2.81
N SER A 265 -26.55 -11.33 -3.56
CA SER A 265 -26.56 -10.89 -4.97
C SER A 265 -25.77 -11.75 -5.96
N LYS A 266 -25.22 -12.91 -5.55
CA LYS A 266 -24.59 -13.85 -6.48
C LYS A 266 -25.62 -14.76 -7.13
N ARG A 267 -25.39 -15.17 -8.38
CA ARG A 267 -26.31 -16.01 -9.14
C ARG A 267 -26.69 -17.25 -8.34
N GLY A 268 -27.99 -17.47 -8.15
CA GLY A 268 -28.54 -18.58 -7.36
C GLY A 268 -28.57 -18.35 -5.85
N SER A 269 -27.93 -17.31 -5.30
CA SER A 269 -27.95 -16.94 -3.88
C SER A 269 -29.00 -15.89 -3.57
N ILE A 270 -30.25 -16.35 -3.49
CA ILE A 270 -31.42 -15.52 -3.21
C ILE A 270 -31.61 -15.39 -1.70
N GLY A 271 -31.95 -14.19 -1.23
CA GLY A 271 -32.31 -13.92 0.16
C GLY A 271 -32.30 -12.42 0.46
N ASN A 272 -33.30 -11.96 1.20
CA ASN A 272 -33.40 -10.65 1.82
C ASN A 272 -34.39 -10.77 3.00
N GLN A 273 -34.68 -9.68 3.72
CA GLN A 273 -35.61 -9.71 4.85
C GLN A 273 -37.08 -9.99 4.44
N SER A 274 -37.44 -9.82 3.16
CA SER A 274 -38.80 -10.09 2.63
C SER A 274 -38.99 -11.55 2.18
N PHE A 275 -37.95 -12.18 1.60
CA PHE A 275 -37.70 -13.61 1.81
C PHE A 275 -37.53 -13.83 3.33
N TYR A 276 -37.38 -15.00 3.93
CA TYR A 276 -37.32 -15.15 5.42
C TYR A 276 -38.48 -14.60 6.31
N GLY A 277 -39.11 -13.44 6.06
CA GLY A 277 -40.23 -12.90 6.85
C GLY A 277 -39.78 -12.29 8.17
N ASN A 278 -40.68 -12.23 9.15
CA ASN A 278 -40.37 -11.74 10.50
C ASN A 278 -39.74 -12.81 11.40
N ASP A 279 -39.74 -14.08 10.96
CA ASP A 279 -39.28 -15.21 11.76
C ASP A 279 -37.75 -15.34 11.83
N LEU A 280 -37.02 -14.78 10.84
CA LEU A 280 -35.56 -14.79 10.81
C LEU A 280 -34.99 -13.41 10.49
N VAL A 281 -33.92 -13.03 11.19
CA VAL A 281 -33.17 -11.79 10.91
C VAL A 281 -32.12 -12.05 9.83
N TYR A 282 -32.14 -11.25 8.77
CA TYR A 282 -31.26 -11.42 7.61
C TYR A 282 -30.15 -10.37 7.53
N CYS A 283 -28.92 -10.83 7.22
CA CYS A 283 -27.81 -9.96 6.82
C CYS A 283 -27.15 -10.51 5.54
N GLY A 284 -27.06 -9.67 4.50
CA GLY A 284 -26.46 -10.02 3.23
C GLY A 284 -25.12 -9.31 3.03
N ILE A 285 -24.07 -10.08 2.73
CA ILE A 285 -22.75 -9.58 2.33
C ILE A 285 -22.54 -9.94 0.86
N PRO A 286 -22.34 -8.97 -0.04
CA PRO A 286 -22.20 -9.21 -1.48
C PRO A 286 -20.78 -9.67 -1.86
N ALA A 287 -20.28 -10.73 -1.22
CA ALA A 287 -18.90 -11.19 -1.40
C ALA A 287 -18.69 -12.15 -2.59
N ASP A 288 -17.64 -11.86 -3.37
CA ASP A 288 -17.11 -12.75 -4.40
C ASP A 288 -16.22 -13.83 -3.80
N ASP A 289 -16.34 -15.06 -4.32
CA ASP A 289 -15.47 -16.18 -3.89
C ASP A 289 -14.18 -16.18 -4.69
N SER A 290 -13.41 -15.13 -4.51
CA SER A 290 -12.27 -14.83 -5.35
C SER A 290 -11.03 -14.59 -4.53
N THR A 291 -9.88 -14.96 -5.10
CA THR A 291 -8.56 -14.61 -4.57
C THR A 291 -8.22 -13.13 -4.66
N TYR A 292 -9.08 -12.27 -5.22
CA TYR A 292 -8.91 -10.82 -5.28
C TYR A 292 -9.98 -10.04 -4.50
N PHE A 293 -11.01 -10.71 -3.97
CA PHE A 293 -12.05 -10.03 -3.19
C PHE A 293 -11.56 -9.75 -1.77
N ASP A 294 -11.61 -8.50 -1.34
CA ASP A 294 -11.23 -8.13 0.02
C ASP A 294 -12.39 -8.44 0.99
N LEU A 295 -12.27 -9.55 1.70
CA LEU A 295 -13.25 -9.97 2.70
C LEU A 295 -12.98 -9.38 4.10
N ASP A 296 -11.81 -8.77 4.32
CA ASP A 296 -11.40 -8.25 5.63
C ASP A 296 -12.32 -7.11 6.09
N VAL A 297 -12.76 -6.27 5.15
CA VAL A 297 -13.73 -5.19 5.40
C VAL A 297 -15.04 -5.69 6.02
N TYR A 298 -15.35 -6.99 5.87
CA TYR A 298 -16.55 -7.63 6.41
C TYR A 298 -16.29 -8.47 7.67
N PHE A 299 -15.03 -8.69 8.09
CA PHE A 299 -14.73 -9.50 9.26
C PHE A 299 -15.38 -8.98 10.53
N GLN A 300 -15.21 -7.69 10.84
CA GLN A 300 -15.80 -7.10 12.05
C GLN A 300 -17.34 -7.02 11.96
N PRO A 301 -17.97 -6.48 10.89
CA PRO A 301 -19.43 -6.46 10.77
C PRO A 301 -20.09 -7.84 10.85
N ALA A 302 -19.52 -8.85 10.17
CA ALA A 302 -20.02 -10.22 10.22
C ALA A 302 -19.88 -10.83 11.62
N ALA A 303 -18.71 -10.64 12.24
CA ALA A 303 -18.45 -11.13 13.59
C ALA A 303 -19.41 -10.49 14.61
N ASP A 304 -19.71 -9.21 14.48
CA ASP A 304 -20.64 -8.50 15.35
C ASP A 304 -22.09 -8.96 15.14
N PHE A 305 -22.50 -9.22 13.90
CA PHE A 305 -23.81 -9.80 13.61
C PHE A 305 -23.98 -11.18 14.28
N ILE A 306 -23.00 -12.08 14.09
CA ILE A 306 -22.99 -13.40 14.73
C ILE A 306 -22.99 -13.26 16.25
N HIS A 307 -22.15 -12.38 16.80
CA HIS A 307 -22.06 -12.18 18.25
C HIS A 307 -23.36 -11.65 18.84
N LYS A 308 -24.01 -10.68 18.19
CA LYS A 308 -25.28 -10.12 18.63
C LYS A 308 -26.38 -11.17 18.66
N ALA A 309 -26.48 -11.98 17.61
CA ALA A 309 -27.48 -13.05 17.53
C ALA A 309 -27.33 -14.06 18.67
N LEU A 310 -26.09 -14.45 18.99
CA LEU A 310 -25.77 -15.43 20.04
C LEU A 310 -25.92 -14.88 21.47
N LYS A 311 -26.24 -13.60 21.66
CA LYS A 311 -26.61 -13.06 22.98
C LYS A 311 -28.03 -13.42 23.37
N SER A 312 -28.89 -13.71 22.40
CA SER A 312 -30.25 -14.20 22.67
C SER A 312 -30.18 -15.67 23.13
N PRO A 313 -30.95 -16.09 24.16
CA PRO A 313 -30.92 -17.46 24.68
C PRO A 313 -31.25 -18.54 23.63
N ASP A 314 -32.12 -18.21 22.69
CA ASP A 314 -32.58 -19.01 21.56
C ASP A 314 -31.83 -18.71 20.25
N GLY A 315 -30.84 -17.82 20.30
CA GLY A 315 -30.12 -17.32 19.14
C GLY A 315 -29.29 -18.41 18.45
N LYS A 316 -29.73 -18.82 17.25
CA LYS A 316 -28.96 -19.67 16.32
C LYS A 316 -28.74 -18.99 14.98
N VAL A 317 -27.51 -19.06 14.48
CA VAL A 317 -27.07 -18.36 13.26
C VAL A 317 -26.67 -19.35 12.18
N LEU A 318 -27.25 -19.21 10.99
CA LEU A 318 -26.73 -19.81 9.77
C LEU A 318 -25.83 -18.82 9.04
N VAL A 319 -24.57 -19.19 8.81
CA VAL A 319 -23.65 -18.48 7.93
C VAL A 319 -23.47 -19.30 6.66
N HIS A 320 -23.99 -18.81 5.52
CA HIS A 320 -23.95 -19.57 4.27
C HIS A 320 -23.27 -18.81 3.14
N CYS A 321 -22.76 -19.55 2.16
CA CYS A 321 -22.41 -19.02 0.85
C CYS A 321 -23.00 -19.94 -0.22
N ILE A 322 -22.43 -20.01 -1.43
CA ILE A 322 -22.93 -20.92 -2.47
C ILE A 322 -22.77 -22.38 -2.02
N MET A 323 -21.56 -22.80 -1.66
CA MET A 323 -21.24 -24.18 -1.25
C MET A 323 -21.09 -24.36 0.26
N GLY A 324 -21.06 -23.28 1.04
CA GLY A 324 -20.77 -23.35 2.48
C GLY A 324 -19.32 -23.78 2.79
N MET A 325 -18.36 -23.40 1.94
CA MET A 325 -16.97 -23.89 1.97
C MET A 325 -15.94 -22.81 2.25
N SER A 326 -16.00 -21.70 1.49
CA SER A 326 -14.97 -20.66 1.47
C SER A 326 -15.42 -19.41 2.23
N ARG A 327 -16.16 -18.48 1.58
CA ARG A 327 -16.64 -17.21 2.19
C ARG A 327 -17.26 -17.37 3.58
N SER A 328 -18.22 -18.28 3.72
CA SER A 328 -18.94 -18.50 4.98
C SER A 328 -18.04 -19.02 6.09
N SER A 329 -17.15 -19.97 5.78
CA SER A 329 -16.20 -20.50 6.76
C SER A 329 -15.16 -19.44 7.16
N THR A 330 -14.71 -18.60 6.21
CA THR A 330 -13.82 -17.48 6.52
C THR A 330 -14.45 -16.50 7.52
N LEU A 331 -15.72 -16.11 7.33
CA LEU A 331 -16.40 -15.21 8.27
C LEU A 331 -16.61 -15.84 9.64
N VAL A 332 -16.88 -17.15 9.72
CA VAL A 332 -16.96 -17.86 11.00
C VAL A 332 -15.59 -17.95 11.68
N LEU A 333 -14.51 -18.20 10.94
CA LEU A 333 -13.15 -18.17 11.47
C LEU A 333 -12.80 -16.79 12.04
N ALA A 334 -13.12 -15.72 11.29
CA ALA A 334 -12.92 -14.34 11.77
C ALA A 334 -13.71 -14.05 13.06
N TYR A 335 -14.97 -14.52 13.16
CA TYR A 335 -15.75 -14.42 14.40
C TYR A 335 -15.08 -15.12 15.58
N LEU A 336 -14.62 -16.37 15.40
CA LEU A 336 -13.94 -17.14 16.44
C LEU A 336 -12.65 -16.45 16.90
N MET A 337 -11.96 -15.80 15.99
CA MET A 337 -10.79 -14.99 16.32
C MET A 337 -11.21 -13.74 17.10
N ILE A 338 -12.09 -12.91 16.55
CA ILE A 338 -12.46 -11.60 17.10
C ILE A 338 -13.14 -11.72 18.47
N HIS A 339 -14.23 -12.49 18.56
CA HIS A 339 -15.10 -12.54 19.75
C HIS A 339 -14.82 -13.72 20.68
N ARG A 340 -14.20 -14.80 20.19
CA ARG A 340 -13.77 -15.93 21.04
C ARG A 340 -12.27 -15.93 21.33
N HIS A 341 -11.53 -14.96 20.77
CA HIS A 341 -10.11 -14.74 21.00
C HIS A 341 -9.21 -15.94 20.68
N LEU A 342 -9.68 -16.84 19.82
CA LEU A 342 -8.93 -18.01 19.39
C LEU A 342 -7.83 -17.62 18.39
N PRO A 343 -6.60 -18.15 18.52
CA PRO A 343 -5.60 -18.08 17.45
C PRO A 343 -6.11 -18.76 16.18
N LEU A 344 -5.75 -18.23 15.00
CA LEU A 344 -6.25 -18.75 13.72
C LEU A 344 -6.06 -20.26 13.56
N LYS A 345 -4.87 -20.79 13.86
CA LYS A 345 -4.59 -22.24 13.75
C LYS A 345 -5.59 -23.07 14.56
N GLN A 346 -5.91 -22.63 15.78
CA GLN A 346 -6.83 -23.33 16.67
C GLN A 346 -8.29 -23.20 16.20
N ALA A 347 -8.69 -22.01 15.74
CA ALA A 347 -10.01 -21.80 15.16
C ALA A 347 -10.23 -22.71 13.94
N LEU A 348 -9.23 -22.81 13.07
CA LEU A 348 -9.27 -23.63 11.87
C LEU A 348 -9.31 -25.13 12.21
N GLN A 349 -8.47 -25.58 13.15
CA GLN A 349 -8.50 -26.96 13.66
C GLN A 349 -9.87 -27.35 14.25
N LYS A 350 -10.51 -26.43 14.98
CA LYS A 350 -11.85 -26.66 15.54
C LYS A 350 -12.93 -26.76 14.46
N LEU A 351 -12.85 -25.94 13.42
CA LEU A 351 -13.84 -25.92 12.35
C LEU A 351 -13.74 -27.18 11.46
N ILE A 352 -12.53 -27.62 11.11
CA ILE A 352 -12.31 -28.82 10.27
C ILE A 352 -12.68 -30.13 10.98
N GLN A 353 -12.84 -30.13 12.30
CA GLN A 353 -13.38 -31.26 13.06
C GLN A 353 -14.89 -31.41 12.92
N LYS A 354 -15.58 -30.37 12.42
CA LYS A 354 -17.04 -30.33 12.31
C LYS A 354 -17.52 -30.30 10.87
N ARG A 355 -16.75 -29.70 9.95
CA ARG A 355 -17.14 -29.56 8.54
C ARG A 355 -15.92 -29.44 7.65
N ALA A 356 -15.99 -30.02 6.45
CA ALA A 356 -15.05 -29.73 5.38
C ALA A 356 -15.18 -28.26 4.94
N ILE A 357 -14.09 -27.51 4.98
CA ILE A 357 -14.04 -26.11 4.56
C ILE A 357 -12.84 -25.92 3.64
N TYR A 358 -12.92 -24.95 2.75
CA TYR A 358 -11.81 -24.61 1.87
C TYR A 358 -11.82 -23.11 1.53
N PRO A 359 -11.45 -22.23 2.47
CA PRO A 359 -11.19 -20.83 2.17
C PRO A 359 -10.16 -20.71 1.05
N ASN A 360 -10.41 -19.81 0.10
CA ASN A 360 -9.42 -19.54 -0.94
C ASN A 360 -8.13 -18.93 -0.35
N LYS A 361 -7.05 -18.94 -1.14
CA LYS A 361 -5.72 -18.51 -0.69
C LYS A 361 -5.69 -17.07 -0.16
N ASN A 362 -6.47 -16.16 -0.75
CA ASN A 362 -6.55 -14.78 -0.29
C ASN A 362 -7.23 -14.69 1.07
N PHE A 363 -8.35 -15.38 1.25
CA PHE A 363 -9.06 -15.40 2.53
C PHE A 363 -8.21 -15.99 3.67
N LEU A 364 -7.38 -17.00 3.38
CA LEU A 364 -6.39 -17.50 4.33
C LEU A 364 -5.34 -16.44 4.68
N ALA A 365 -4.89 -15.65 3.70
CA ALA A 365 -3.96 -14.55 3.93
C ALA A 365 -4.59 -13.41 4.77
N LEU A 366 -5.84 -13.03 4.50
CA LEU A 366 -6.58 -12.04 5.30
C LEU A 366 -6.76 -12.51 6.74
N LEU A 367 -7.07 -13.79 6.96
CA LEU A 367 -7.15 -14.37 8.31
C LEU A 367 -5.79 -14.37 9.01
N LEU A 368 -4.68 -14.61 8.30
CA LEU A 368 -3.33 -14.49 8.89
C LEU A 368 -3.03 -13.06 9.32
N ASP A 369 -3.41 -12.07 8.51
CA ASP A 369 -3.25 -10.67 8.89
C ASP A 369 -4.08 -10.33 10.14
N LEU A 370 -5.34 -10.77 10.21
CA LEU A 370 -6.16 -10.64 11.40
C LEU A 370 -5.51 -11.30 12.64
N ASP A 371 -4.92 -12.49 12.51
CA ASP A 371 -4.24 -13.18 13.61
C ASP A 371 -3.02 -12.37 14.11
N LEU A 372 -2.27 -11.75 13.20
CA LEU A 372 -1.16 -10.85 13.53
C LEU A 372 -1.65 -9.57 14.22
N GLN A 373 -2.72 -8.94 13.71
CA GLN A 373 -3.33 -7.77 14.32
C GLN A 373 -3.80 -8.07 15.75
N MET A 374 -4.43 -9.22 15.97
CA MET A 374 -4.90 -9.65 17.30
C MET A 374 -3.75 -9.92 18.27
N LYS A 375 -2.66 -10.53 17.80
CA LYS A 375 -1.43 -10.73 18.59
C LYS A 375 -0.78 -9.40 18.99
N ARG A 376 -0.80 -8.40 18.09
CA ARG A 376 -0.32 -7.03 18.38
C ARG A 376 -1.19 -6.35 19.45
N LYS A 377 -2.52 -6.41 19.33
CA LYS A 377 -3.47 -5.86 20.33
C LYS A 377 -3.32 -6.51 21.71
N LYS A 378 -3.10 -7.82 21.79
CA LYS A 378 -2.85 -8.51 23.08
C LYS A 378 -1.57 -7.99 23.77
N LYS A 379 -0.48 -7.77 23.03
CA LYS A 379 0.77 -7.23 23.60
C LYS A 379 0.63 -5.81 24.13
N THR A 380 -0.10 -4.94 23.43
CA THR A 380 -0.33 -3.55 23.89
C THR A 380 -1.29 -3.50 25.10
N SER A 381 -2.27 -4.41 25.19
CA SER A 381 -3.11 -4.53 26.39
C SER A 381 -2.36 -5.08 27.61
N THR A 382 -1.41 -5.99 27.42
CA THR A 382 -0.58 -6.53 28.52
C THR A 382 0.40 -5.47 29.05
N LEU A 383 0.99 -4.62 28.18
CA LEU A 383 1.81 -3.49 28.62
C LEU A 383 0.98 -2.45 29.40
N ARG A 384 -0.27 -2.18 29.01
CA ARG A 384 -1.16 -1.26 29.74
C ARG A 384 -1.54 -1.77 31.13
N ARG A 385 -1.54 -3.09 31.36
CA ARG A 385 -1.80 -3.69 32.69
C ARG A 385 -0.58 -3.63 33.63
N GLY A 386 0.63 -3.43 33.12
CA GLY A 386 1.86 -3.33 33.91
C GLY A 386 2.20 -1.92 34.41
N PHE A 387 1.43 -0.88 34.04
CA PHE A 387 1.78 0.53 34.29
C PHE A 387 0.90 1.25 35.32
N TRP A 388 -0.04 0.55 35.97
CA TRP A 388 -0.89 1.10 37.04
C TRP A 388 -0.48 0.55 38.41
N GLY A 389 0.75 0.88 38.79
CA GLY A 389 1.32 0.60 40.11
C GLY A 389 1.90 1.85 40.74
N ARG A 390 1.13 2.94 40.80
CA ARG A 390 1.30 4.07 41.74
C ARG A 390 0.11 5.02 41.63
N ARG A 391 -0.69 5.06 42.69
CA ARG A 391 -1.74 6.06 42.94
C ARG A 391 -1.05 7.41 43.17
N CYS A 392 -1.42 8.43 42.40
CA CYS A 392 -1.40 9.82 42.87
C CYS A 392 -2.82 10.37 42.77
N ARG A 393 -3.22 11.05 43.85
CA ARG A 393 -4.59 11.48 44.16
C ARG A 393 -5.04 12.63 43.26
N SER A 394 -6.34 12.65 43.04
CA SER A 394 -7.20 13.80 42.70
C SER A 394 -6.56 15.16 42.93
N ASP A 395 -6.60 16.02 41.91
CA ASP A 395 -7.23 17.33 42.11
C ASP A 395 -7.97 17.83 40.88
N ARG A 396 -9.07 18.50 41.18
CA ARG A 396 -10.18 18.90 40.32
C ARG A 396 -9.94 20.35 39.91
N ILE A 397 -9.72 20.63 38.63
CA ILE A 397 -9.69 22.01 38.11
C ILE A 397 -10.68 22.12 36.94
N ARG A 398 -11.62 23.07 37.07
CA ARG A 398 -12.62 23.46 36.06
C ARG A 398 -11.94 24.25 34.92
N PRO A 399 -12.51 24.25 33.69
CA PRO A 399 -11.90 24.92 32.56
C PRO A 399 -12.18 26.43 32.61
N THR A 400 -11.12 27.24 32.47
CA THR A 400 -11.22 28.64 32.03
C THR A 400 -10.85 28.74 30.57
N VAL A 401 -11.65 29.55 29.87
CA VAL A 401 -11.56 29.93 28.46
C VAL A 401 -10.26 30.72 28.23
N GLU A 402 -9.75 30.67 26.99
CA GLU A 402 -8.61 31.42 26.42
C GLU A 402 -7.27 30.66 26.31
N SER A 403 -7.12 29.93 25.20
CA SER A 403 -5.99 30.05 24.25
C SER A 403 -6.16 29.00 23.14
N GLU A 404 -6.81 29.38 22.04
CA GLU A 404 -6.79 28.62 20.80
C GLU A 404 -5.37 28.66 20.21
N ILE A 405 -4.55 27.70 20.60
CA ILE A 405 -3.35 27.34 19.85
C ILE A 405 -3.83 26.53 18.65
N PHE A 406 -3.73 27.13 17.46
CA PHE A 406 -4.08 26.55 16.16
C PHE A 406 -3.39 25.19 15.93
N LEU A 407 -4.09 24.11 16.26
CA LEU A 407 -3.69 22.73 15.94
C LEU A 407 -3.85 22.50 14.43
N GLN A 408 -2.77 22.05 13.76
CA GLN A 408 -2.87 21.60 12.37
C GLN A 408 -3.85 20.41 12.26
N PRO A 409 -4.73 20.37 11.24
CA PRO A 409 -5.69 19.28 11.09
C PRO A 409 -5.00 17.93 10.86
N MET A 410 -5.45 16.89 11.57
CA MET A 410 -5.05 15.49 11.36
C MET A 410 -5.36 15.03 9.92
N ASP A 411 -4.67 13.98 9.44
CA ASP A 411 -4.87 13.36 8.11
C ASP A 411 -6.33 13.17 7.71
N CYS A 412 -7.16 12.75 8.67
CA CYS A 412 -8.59 12.52 8.48
C CYS A 412 -9.40 13.80 8.21
N GLN A 413 -8.97 14.97 8.70
CA GLN A 413 -9.70 16.23 8.50
C GLN A 413 -9.43 16.84 7.12
N LEU A 414 -8.20 16.71 6.60
CA LEU A 414 -7.86 17.14 5.24
C LEU A 414 -8.51 16.25 4.18
N GLN A 415 -8.56 14.93 4.41
CA GLN A 415 -9.32 14.02 3.54
C GLN A 415 -10.83 14.31 3.57
N ARG A 416 -11.38 14.75 4.71
CA ARG A 416 -12.80 15.10 4.83
C ARG A 416 -13.19 16.34 4.01
N LEU A 417 -12.29 17.32 3.88
CA LEU A 417 -12.47 18.48 2.99
C LEU A 417 -12.48 18.11 1.51
N MET A 418 -11.79 17.03 1.13
CA MET A 418 -11.78 16.51 -0.26
C MET A 418 -12.99 15.62 -0.57
N TRP A 419 -13.66 15.05 0.45
CA TRP A 419 -14.76 14.08 0.29
C TRP A 419 -16.16 14.69 0.44
N THR A 420 -16.26 15.98 0.78
CA THR A 420 -17.52 16.73 0.73
C THR A 420 -17.83 17.12 -0.72
N LYS A 421 -18.68 16.32 -1.39
CA LYS A 421 -18.96 16.37 -2.84
C LYS A 421 -19.66 17.65 -3.31
N ASN A 422 -18.93 18.75 -3.49
CA ASN A 422 -19.46 19.96 -4.13
C ASN A 422 -18.81 20.29 -5.50
N GLY A 423 -17.66 19.72 -5.84
CA GLY A 423 -16.93 20.01 -7.10
C GLY A 423 -17.27 19.08 -8.27
N SER A 424 -17.02 19.55 -9.50
CA SER A 424 -17.20 18.77 -10.74
C SER A 424 -16.02 17.82 -11.03
N SER A 425 -16.21 16.92 -11.98
CA SER A 425 -15.17 16.03 -12.53
C SER A 425 -15.09 16.14 -14.05
N ASN A 426 -15.28 17.35 -14.58
CA ASN A 426 -15.21 17.57 -16.03
C ASN A 426 -13.76 17.42 -16.51
N HIS A 427 -13.57 17.37 -17.83
CA HIS A 427 -12.23 17.34 -18.41
C HIS A 427 -11.43 18.62 -18.09
N LEU A 428 -12.10 19.76 -17.89
CA LEU A 428 -11.51 21.07 -17.65
C LEU A 428 -12.42 21.93 -16.76
N ASP A 429 -11.93 22.39 -15.62
CA ASP A 429 -12.66 23.29 -14.73
C ASP A 429 -11.78 24.47 -14.31
N GLU A 430 -12.38 25.67 -14.23
CA GLU A 430 -11.75 26.84 -13.64
C GLU A 430 -11.80 26.72 -12.12
N VAL A 431 -10.65 26.57 -11.47
CA VAL A 431 -10.60 26.33 -10.02
C VAL A 431 -10.32 27.59 -9.22
N GLN A 432 -9.71 28.58 -9.87
CA GLN A 432 -9.46 29.95 -9.40
C GLN A 432 -9.50 30.87 -10.63
N PRO A 433 -9.70 32.19 -10.47
CA PRO A 433 -9.77 33.12 -11.60
C PRO A 433 -8.57 32.94 -12.54
N ARG A 434 -8.86 32.57 -13.80
CA ARG A 434 -7.89 32.34 -14.88
C ARG A 434 -6.95 31.13 -14.67
N ILE A 435 -7.18 30.29 -13.65
CA ILE A 435 -6.45 29.05 -13.39
C ILE A 435 -7.39 27.86 -13.58
N TYR A 436 -7.05 27.00 -14.53
CA TYR A 436 -7.81 25.81 -14.86
C TYR A 436 -7.05 24.55 -14.44
N ILE A 437 -7.78 23.56 -13.93
CA ILE A 437 -7.28 22.19 -13.78
C ILE A 437 -8.02 21.31 -14.77
N GLY A 438 -7.26 20.48 -15.49
CA GLY A 438 -7.83 19.53 -16.42
C GLY A 438 -7.07 18.21 -16.52
N ASP A 439 -7.62 17.31 -17.32
CA ASP A 439 -7.01 16.01 -17.63
C ASP A 439 -6.34 16.00 -19.01
N MET A 440 -5.86 14.82 -19.42
CA MET A 440 -5.19 14.66 -20.71
C MET A 440 -6.11 14.95 -21.91
N TYR A 441 -7.41 14.71 -21.80
CA TYR A 441 -8.34 14.97 -22.90
C TYR A 441 -8.50 16.47 -23.13
N ALA A 442 -8.69 17.24 -22.06
CA ALA A 442 -8.71 18.70 -22.15
C ALA A 442 -7.39 19.28 -22.70
N ALA A 443 -6.25 18.73 -22.26
CA ALA A 443 -4.95 19.19 -22.76
C ALA A 443 -4.73 18.91 -24.25
N LYS A 444 -5.31 17.83 -24.79
CA LYS A 444 -5.19 17.45 -26.21
C LYS A 444 -6.21 18.16 -27.11
N ASP A 445 -7.29 18.67 -26.53
CA ASP A 445 -8.33 19.38 -27.28
C ASP A 445 -7.99 20.88 -27.47
N LYS A 446 -7.17 21.16 -28.48
CA LYS A 446 -6.78 22.54 -28.84
C LYS A 446 -7.96 23.47 -29.13
N ARG A 447 -9.07 22.95 -29.66
CA ARG A 447 -10.26 23.76 -29.96
C ARG A 447 -10.87 24.27 -28.67
N THR A 448 -11.01 23.40 -27.66
CA THR A 448 -11.48 23.78 -26.34
C THR A 448 -10.52 24.76 -25.67
N LEU A 449 -9.19 24.54 -25.77
CA LEU A 449 -8.20 25.48 -25.21
C LEU A 449 -8.29 26.88 -25.84
N GLN A 450 -8.44 26.95 -27.17
CA GLN A 450 -8.61 28.20 -27.90
C GLN A 450 -9.95 28.89 -27.56
N ALA A 451 -11.05 28.13 -27.51
CA ALA A 451 -12.37 28.64 -27.15
C ALA A 451 -12.43 29.18 -25.72
N ARG A 452 -11.59 28.66 -24.81
CA ARG A 452 -11.44 29.17 -23.43
C ARG A 452 -10.37 30.26 -23.30
N HIS A 453 -9.68 30.59 -24.40
CA HIS A 453 -8.57 31.53 -24.44
C HIS A 453 -7.41 31.15 -23.49
N ILE A 454 -7.11 29.86 -23.38
CA ILE A 454 -5.94 29.38 -22.63
C ILE A 454 -4.68 29.82 -23.37
N THR A 455 -3.79 30.52 -22.66
CA THR A 455 -2.53 31.03 -23.22
C THR A 455 -1.32 30.25 -22.72
N HIS A 456 -1.44 29.56 -21.59
CA HIS A 456 -0.35 28.80 -20.97
C HIS A 456 -0.80 27.40 -20.59
N VAL A 457 0.07 26.41 -20.79
CA VAL A 457 -0.15 25.02 -20.37
C VAL A 457 1.01 24.56 -19.50
N LEU A 458 0.70 24.19 -18.26
CA LEU A 458 1.57 23.50 -17.33
C LEU A 458 1.19 22.01 -17.30
N ASN A 459 2.03 21.18 -17.88
CA ASN A 459 1.84 19.74 -17.90
C ASN A 459 2.56 19.11 -16.71
N ALA A 460 1.79 18.73 -15.68
CA ALA A 460 2.30 18.05 -14.49
C ALA A 460 2.56 16.54 -14.71
N ALA A 461 2.45 16.05 -15.95
CA ALA A 461 2.66 14.67 -16.35
C ALA A 461 3.42 14.63 -17.69
N ASP A 462 4.42 15.49 -17.87
CA ASP A 462 5.18 15.57 -19.11
C ASP A 462 6.00 14.28 -19.36
N GLY A 463 6.34 14.08 -20.63
CA GLY A 463 7.25 13.04 -21.08
C GLY A 463 6.63 12.03 -22.04
N LYS A 464 7.49 11.38 -22.81
CA LYS A 464 7.14 10.38 -23.84
C LYS A 464 6.28 9.23 -23.32
N PHE A 465 6.45 8.87 -22.05
CA PHE A 465 5.76 7.77 -21.40
C PHE A 465 4.55 8.22 -20.55
N ASN A 466 4.20 9.51 -20.61
CA ASN A 466 3.07 10.11 -19.89
C ASN A 466 2.20 10.90 -20.88
N VAL A 467 1.84 12.14 -20.55
CA VAL A 467 1.06 13.02 -21.44
C VAL A 467 2.02 13.80 -22.33
N ASN A 468 2.29 13.28 -23.51
CA ASN A 468 3.24 13.89 -24.45
C ASN A 468 2.59 15.01 -25.29
N THR A 469 2.41 16.19 -24.69
CA THR A 469 1.89 17.40 -25.36
C THR A 469 2.91 18.54 -25.32
N GLY A 470 4.20 18.24 -25.56
CA GLY A 470 5.29 19.23 -25.52
C GLY A 470 5.06 20.49 -26.38
N GLN A 471 5.92 21.51 -26.25
CA GLN A 471 5.74 22.81 -26.92
C GLN A 471 5.42 22.74 -28.43
N SER A 472 5.96 21.77 -29.15
CA SER A 472 5.67 21.54 -30.58
C SER A 472 4.23 21.11 -30.86
N PHE A 473 3.59 20.40 -29.92
CA PHE A 473 2.18 20.02 -30.01
C PHE A 473 1.30 21.25 -30.11
N TYR A 474 1.60 22.34 -29.39
CA TYR A 474 0.77 23.55 -29.35
C TYR A 474 1.20 24.70 -30.27
N ARG A 475 2.10 24.44 -31.25
CA ARG A 475 2.67 25.48 -32.13
C ARG A 475 1.64 26.31 -32.92
N ASP A 476 0.48 25.73 -33.19
CA ASP A 476 -0.66 26.28 -33.93
C ASP A 476 -1.72 26.94 -33.02
N ALA A 477 -1.52 26.90 -31.70
CA ALA A 477 -2.47 27.44 -30.72
C ALA A 477 -1.93 28.66 -29.95
N ASN A 478 -0.72 29.12 -30.25
CA ASN A 478 -0.04 30.21 -29.54
C ASN A 478 -0.02 30.02 -28.00
N ILE A 479 0.22 28.79 -27.55
CA ILE A 479 0.27 28.43 -26.13
C ILE A 479 1.73 28.31 -25.69
N THR A 480 2.08 28.97 -24.60
CA THR A 480 3.36 28.77 -23.90
C THR A 480 3.29 27.52 -23.04
N TYR A 481 4.25 26.61 -23.21
CA TYR A 481 4.27 25.31 -22.55
C TYR A 481 5.35 25.23 -21.45
N HIS A 482 5.00 24.62 -20.32
CA HIS A 482 5.96 24.14 -19.33
C HIS A 482 5.65 22.70 -18.94
N GLY A 483 6.66 21.84 -19.07
CA GLY A 483 6.57 20.43 -18.75
C GLY A 483 7.23 20.09 -17.42
N VAL A 484 6.52 19.34 -16.60
CA VAL A 484 7.04 18.70 -15.39
C VAL A 484 6.89 17.19 -15.57
N GLU A 485 8.02 16.51 -15.76
CA GLU A 485 8.07 15.05 -15.82
C GLU A 485 7.86 14.47 -14.42
N ALA A 486 6.59 14.21 -14.07
CA ALA A 486 6.22 13.67 -12.78
C ALA A 486 5.32 12.42 -12.87
N PHE A 487 5.65 11.42 -12.06
CA PHE A 487 4.87 10.21 -11.88
C PHE A 487 3.83 10.39 -10.77
N ASP A 488 2.63 9.83 -10.95
CA ASP A 488 1.55 9.91 -9.95
C ASP A 488 1.67 8.82 -8.89
N MET A 489 2.66 8.95 -8.00
CA MET A 489 2.89 7.97 -6.96
C MET A 489 3.25 8.66 -5.64
N PRO A 490 2.84 8.10 -4.48
CA PRO A 490 3.24 8.61 -3.16
C PRO A 490 4.75 8.70 -2.95
N SER A 491 5.55 7.91 -3.67
CA SER A 491 7.00 7.92 -3.59
C SER A 491 7.68 9.01 -4.42
N PHE A 492 6.97 9.66 -5.36
CA PHE A 492 7.57 10.68 -6.22
C PHE A 492 7.72 12.01 -5.46
N ASN A 493 8.90 12.62 -5.50
CA ASN A 493 9.13 13.92 -4.88
C ASN A 493 8.81 15.05 -5.88
N LEU A 494 7.62 15.63 -5.76
CA LEU A 494 7.14 16.75 -6.56
C LEU A 494 7.62 18.11 -6.00
N SER A 495 8.07 18.17 -4.75
CA SER A 495 8.50 19.41 -4.09
C SER A 495 9.58 20.22 -4.83
N PRO A 496 10.57 19.62 -5.54
CA PRO A 496 11.55 20.39 -6.31
C PRO A 496 10.92 21.23 -7.43
N PHE A 497 9.70 20.89 -7.85
CA PHE A 497 8.98 21.59 -8.92
C PHE A 497 8.02 22.66 -8.41
N PHE A 498 7.72 22.71 -7.10
CA PHE A 498 6.71 23.62 -6.55
C PHE A 498 6.97 25.09 -6.89
N TYR A 499 8.16 25.61 -6.61
CA TYR A 499 8.49 27.02 -6.89
C TYR A 499 8.57 27.33 -8.39
N ARG A 500 9.07 26.39 -9.21
CA ARG A 500 9.15 26.60 -10.67
C ARG A 500 7.76 26.60 -11.30
N ALA A 501 6.90 25.65 -10.93
CA ALA A 501 5.51 25.59 -11.35
C ALA A 501 4.73 26.82 -10.88
N ALA A 502 4.90 27.21 -9.61
CA ALA A 502 4.26 28.39 -9.05
C ALA A 502 4.69 29.68 -9.77
N SER A 503 5.98 29.83 -10.08
CA SER A 503 6.48 30.96 -10.86
C SER A 503 5.92 30.96 -12.29
N PHE A 504 5.83 29.80 -12.95
CA PHE A 504 5.21 29.71 -14.27
C PHE A 504 3.75 30.16 -14.25
N ILE A 505 2.96 29.69 -13.29
CA ILE A 505 1.56 30.12 -13.09
C ILE A 505 1.51 31.64 -12.81
N LYS A 506 2.37 32.16 -11.93
CA LYS A 506 2.41 33.61 -11.61
C LYS A 506 2.74 34.46 -12.83
N ASN A 507 3.74 34.06 -13.62
CA ASN A 507 4.16 34.76 -14.82
C ASN A 507 3.04 34.75 -15.88
N ALA A 508 2.39 33.60 -16.08
CA ALA A 508 1.24 33.50 -16.97
C ALA A 508 0.13 34.48 -16.60
N LEU A 509 -0.15 34.64 -15.29
CA LEU A 509 -1.21 35.50 -14.77
C LEU A 509 -0.84 36.99 -14.67
N SER A 510 0.43 37.35 -14.91
CA SER A 510 0.90 38.74 -14.88
C SER A 510 0.28 39.58 -16.01
N ALA A 511 -0.01 38.97 -17.16
CA ALA A 511 -0.76 39.59 -18.23
C ALA A 511 -2.27 39.54 -17.94
N PRO A 512 -3.05 40.60 -18.22
CA PRO A 512 -4.50 40.61 -18.00
C PRO A 512 -5.25 39.49 -18.76
N THR A 513 -4.76 39.14 -19.95
CA THR A 513 -5.31 38.09 -20.82
C THR A 513 -4.76 36.69 -20.53
N GLY A 514 -3.83 36.58 -19.58
CA GLY A 514 -3.19 35.32 -19.22
C GLY A 514 -4.16 34.33 -18.58
N LYS A 515 -4.29 33.13 -19.16
CA LYS A 515 -5.03 32.01 -18.58
C LYS A 515 -4.19 30.74 -18.66
N VAL A 516 -4.12 30.01 -17.56
CA VAL A 516 -3.27 28.82 -17.44
C VAL A 516 -4.09 27.57 -17.21
N LEU A 517 -3.79 26.53 -17.99
CA LEU A 517 -4.21 25.16 -17.72
C LEU A 517 -3.09 24.42 -17.02
N VAL A 518 -3.36 23.90 -15.82
CA VAL A 518 -2.50 22.93 -15.14
C VAL A 518 -3.14 21.55 -15.24
N HIS A 519 -2.52 20.62 -15.97
CA HIS A 519 -3.10 19.30 -16.21
C HIS A 519 -2.16 18.15 -15.83
N CYS A 520 -2.75 16.97 -15.65
CA CYS A 520 -2.02 15.71 -15.60
C CYS A 520 -2.82 14.66 -16.37
N ALA A 521 -2.60 13.36 -16.12
CA ALA A 521 -3.38 12.32 -16.80
C ALA A 521 -4.89 12.41 -16.50
N MET A 522 -5.26 12.55 -15.23
CA MET A 522 -6.65 12.56 -14.74
C MET A 522 -7.12 13.91 -14.21
N GLY A 523 -6.24 14.90 -14.09
CA GLY A 523 -6.58 16.20 -13.51
C GLY A 523 -6.98 16.16 -12.03
N LEU A 524 -6.49 15.17 -11.27
CA LEU A 524 -6.88 14.94 -9.87
C LEU A 524 -5.75 15.12 -8.85
N SER A 525 -4.55 14.63 -9.15
CA SER A 525 -3.46 14.49 -8.15
C SER A 525 -2.26 15.41 -8.44
N ARG A 526 -1.44 15.13 -9.46
CA ARG A 526 -0.25 15.97 -9.78
C ARG A 526 -0.58 17.43 -10.08
N SER A 527 -1.58 17.67 -10.93
CA SER A 527 -1.99 19.01 -11.34
C SER A 527 -2.55 19.82 -10.17
N SER A 528 -3.45 19.22 -9.38
CA SER A 528 -3.99 19.85 -8.18
C SER A 528 -2.90 20.13 -7.15
N THR A 529 -1.92 19.23 -6.98
CA THR A 529 -0.79 19.46 -6.08
C THR A 529 0.01 20.71 -6.46
N LEU A 530 0.30 20.91 -7.76
CA LEU A 530 1.03 22.10 -8.21
C LEU A 530 0.21 23.39 -8.08
N VAL A 531 -1.12 23.33 -8.30
CA VAL A 531 -2.00 24.48 -8.07
C VAL A 531 -2.10 24.81 -6.58
N LEU A 532 -2.24 23.82 -5.70
CA LEU A 532 -2.24 24.03 -4.25
C LEU A 532 -0.93 24.66 -3.78
N ALA A 533 0.21 24.17 -4.26
CA ALA A 533 1.51 24.76 -3.96
C ALA A 533 1.61 26.22 -4.42
N TYR A 534 1.09 26.55 -5.61
CA TYR A 534 1.02 27.93 -6.09
C TYR A 534 0.22 28.84 -5.15
N LEU A 535 -0.99 28.43 -4.73
CA LEU A 535 -1.83 29.22 -3.83
C LEU A 535 -1.16 29.44 -2.47
N MET A 536 -0.43 28.44 -1.97
CA MET A 536 0.33 28.59 -0.74
C MET A 536 1.51 29.55 -0.90
N ILE A 537 2.27 29.43 -1.99
CA ILE A 537 3.49 30.21 -2.24
C ILE A 537 3.19 31.67 -2.59
N HIS A 538 2.19 31.93 -3.44
CA HIS A 538 1.94 33.27 -3.99
C HIS A 538 0.72 33.98 -3.42
N ASP A 539 -0.26 33.23 -2.90
CA ASP A 539 -1.50 33.81 -2.33
C ASP A 539 -1.53 33.66 -0.79
N ASN A 540 -0.41 33.21 -0.20
CA ASN A 540 -0.23 33.04 1.25
C ASN A 540 -1.33 32.20 1.91
N MET A 541 -1.93 31.27 1.17
CA MET A 541 -2.96 30.38 1.70
C MET A 541 -2.32 29.28 2.56
N THR A 542 -2.99 28.92 3.65
CA THR A 542 -2.69 27.65 4.32
C THR A 542 -3.08 26.47 3.42
N LEU A 543 -2.48 25.30 3.63
CA LEU A 543 -2.86 24.10 2.87
C LEU A 543 -4.36 23.79 2.96
N ALA A 544 -4.97 23.94 4.14
CA ALA A 544 -6.41 23.69 4.33
C ALA A 544 -7.27 24.68 3.52
N VAL A 545 -6.90 25.96 3.50
CA VAL A 545 -7.60 27.00 2.72
C VAL A 545 -7.43 26.77 1.23
N ALA A 546 -6.22 26.45 0.77
CA ALA A 546 -5.96 26.13 -0.64
C ALA A 546 -6.78 24.91 -1.11
N ILE A 547 -6.86 23.86 -0.29
CA ILE A 547 -7.69 22.68 -0.58
C ILE A 547 -9.16 23.08 -0.70
N ALA A 548 -9.69 23.84 0.27
CA ALA A 548 -11.08 24.28 0.22
C ALA A 548 -11.39 25.13 -1.02
N ALA A 549 -10.49 26.07 -1.36
CA ALA A 549 -10.65 26.98 -2.50
C ALA A 549 -10.69 26.24 -3.84
N VAL A 550 -9.84 25.22 -4.04
CA VAL A 550 -9.83 24.42 -5.27
C VAL A 550 -10.99 23.40 -5.28
N SER A 551 -11.26 22.76 -4.14
CA SER A 551 -12.29 21.71 -4.01
C SER A 551 -13.71 22.24 -4.17
N ALA A 552 -13.92 23.54 -3.99
CA ALA A 552 -15.19 24.21 -4.24
C ALA A 552 -15.66 24.10 -5.70
N ASN A 553 -14.71 24.11 -6.65
CA ASN A 553 -15.01 24.14 -8.09
C ASN A 553 -14.64 22.84 -8.80
N ARG A 554 -13.76 22.00 -8.24
CA ARG A 554 -13.33 20.74 -8.86
C ARG A 554 -12.94 19.70 -7.83
N ASN A 555 -13.30 18.45 -8.07
CA ASN A 555 -12.80 17.33 -7.28
C ASN A 555 -11.28 17.18 -7.44
N ILE A 556 -10.56 17.18 -6.32
CA ILE A 556 -9.11 16.95 -6.28
C ILE A 556 -8.79 15.81 -5.33
N SER A 557 -7.74 15.07 -5.64
CA SER A 557 -7.24 13.98 -4.81
C SER A 557 -5.72 13.84 -4.97
N PRO A 558 -4.91 14.78 -4.46
CA PRO A 558 -3.47 14.57 -4.31
C PRO A 558 -3.20 13.26 -3.58
N ASN A 559 -2.27 12.46 -4.08
CA ASN A 559 -1.89 11.23 -3.39
C ASN A 559 -1.24 11.52 -2.02
N ALA A 560 -1.15 10.50 -1.15
CA ALA A 560 -0.68 10.66 0.22
C ALA A 560 0.72 11.28 0.33
N GLY A 561 1.65 10.94 -0.57
CA GLY A 561 3.00 11.49 -0.56
C GLY A 561 3.06 12.95 -1.00
N PHE A 562 2.22 13.36 -1.95
CA PHE A 562 2.08 14.76 -2.34
C PHE A 562 1.44 15.60 -1.23
N LEU A 563 0.48 15.05 -0.49
CA LEU A 563 -0.08 15.72 0.69
C LEU A 563 0.97 15.92 1.78
N GLU A 564 1.83 14.94 2.02
CA GLU A 564 2.94 15.08 2.97
C GLU A 564 3.91 16.20 2.54
N GLN A 565 4.24 16.27 1.25
CA GLN A 565 5.08 17.34 0.69
C GLN A 565 4.43 18.72 0.78
N LEU A 566 3.13 18.83 0.53
CA LEU A 566 2.38 20.07 0.72
C LEU A 566 2.31 20.50 2.18
N ARG A 567 2.17 19.56 3.14
CA ARG A 567 2.24 19.89 4.57
C ARG A 567 3.60 20.40 4.99
N GLU A 568 4.66 19.81 4.43
CA GLU A 568 6.01 20.27 4.67
C GLU A 568 6.22 21.69 4.12
N LEU A 569 5.70 21.97 2.92
CA LEU A 569 5.67 23.33 2.37
C LEU A 569 4.88 24.30 3.29
N ASP A 570 3.69 23.90 3.77
CA ASP A 570 2.86 24.72 4.67
C ASP A 570 3.62 25.06 5.97
N LYS A 571 4.35 24.09 6.53
CA LYS A 571 5.21 24.32 7.71
C LYS A 571 6.35 25.28 7.39
N GLN A 572 7.04 25.09 6.27
CA GLN A 572 8.17 25.94 5.87
C GLN A 572 7.74 27.39 5.67
N LEU A 573 6.63 27.62 4.98
CA LEU A 573 6.08 28.96 4.74
C LEU A 573 5.57 29.63 6.02
N ARG A 574 5.14 28.86 7.03
CA ARG A 574 4.72 29.40 8.34
C ARG A 574 5.88 29.72 9.28
N CYS A 575 6.95 28.93 9.24
CA CYS A 575 8.17 29.20 10.00
C CYS A 575 8.94 30.40 9.45
N GLN A 576 8.79 30.68 8.15
CA GLN A 576 9.25 31.90 7.50
C GLN A 576 8.11 32.94 7.58
N GLY A 577 7.94 33.60 8.73
CA GLY A 577 7.00 34.72 8.88
C GLY A 577 7.22 35.83 7.82
N PRO A 578 6.34 36.84 7.72
CA PRO A 578 6.32 37.80 6.61
C PRO A 578 7.54 38.73 6.64
N SER A 579 8.67 38.25 6.12
CA SER A 579 9.87 39.03 5.89
C SER A 579 10.33 38.80 4.45
N ARG A 580 9.62 39.45 3.53
CA ARG A 580 10.12 39.86 2.21
C ARG A 580 9.18 40.90 1.60
N SER A 581 9.13 42.08 2.24
CA SER A 581 9.01 43.31 1.46
C SER A 581 10.29 43.41 0.63
N TRP A 582 10.18 43.17 -0.68
CA TRP A 582 11.24 43.55 -1.60
C TRP A 582 11.35 45.06 -1.53
N ASN A 583 12.44 45.57 -0.95
CA ASN A 583 12.82 46.97 -1.03
C ASN A 583 13.01 47.31 -2.51
N THR A 584 11.97 47.85 -3.12
CA THR A 584 12.11 48.81 -4.21
C THR A 584 12.57 50.10 -3.57
N ASN A 585 13.84 50.46 -3.75
CA ASN A 585 14.26 51.83 -3.89
C ASN A 585 15.58 51.86 -4.64
N GLY A 586 15.49 52.18 -5.94
CA GLY A 586 16.58 52.85 -6.62
C GLY A 586 16.74 54.27 -6.08
N GLY A 587 17.97 54.76 -6.06
CA GLY A 587 18.28 56.12 -5.61
C GLY A 587 19.79 56.39 -5.64
N HIS A 588 20.26 56.78 -6.82
CA HIS A 588 21.44 57.61 -7.12
C HIS A 588 22.20 58.28 -5.93
N LEU A 589 23.54 58.20 -5.91
CA LEU A 589 24.49 59.32 -6.12
C LEU A 589 25.93 58.97 -5.69
N ARG A 590 26.85 59.28 -6.63
CA ARG A 590 28.32 59.40 -6.59
C ARG A 590 29.15 58.18 -6.98
#